data_AF-A0A093EUP5-F1
#
_entry.id   AF-A0A093EUP5-F1
#
_cell.length_a   1.000
_cell.length_b   1.000
_cell.length_c   1.000
_cell.angle_alpha   90.00
_cell.angle_beta   90.00
_cell.angle_gamma   90.00
#
_symmetry.space_group_name_H-M   'P 1'
#
loop_
_entity.id
_entity.type
_entity.pdbx_description
1 polymer ?
#
loop_
_entity_poly.entity_id
_entity_poly.type
_entity_poly.pdbx_seq_one_letter_code
_entity_poly.pdbx_strand_id
1 'polypeptide(L)'
;GQFWHVSDLHLDPTYHITADRTKVCSSSKGANASNPGPFGDFLCDSPYQLILSAFAFMKDSKQQVSFMIWTGDSPPHVPVKELSTKLVISIIGNMSSTIRNFFPDLQVFPALGNHDYWPQVKQ
;
A
#
# COMPACT_ATOMS: atom_id res chain seq x y z
N GLY A 1 -5.24 -1.16 27.11
CA GLY A 1 -4.40 -1.59 25.98
C GLY A 1 -4.70 -0.70 24.79
N GLN A 2 -3.72 -0.47 23.93
CA GLN A 2 -3.87 0.26 22.67
C GLN A 2 -3.55 -0.68 21.51
N PHE A 3 -4.07 -0.39 20.32
CA PHE A 3 -3.75 -1.12 19.10
C PHE A 3 -3.71 -0.16 17.91
N TRP A 4 -2.95 -0.53 16.89
CA TRP A 4 -2.99 0.15 15.60
C TRP A 4 -4.01 -0.50 14.69
N HIS A 5 -4.69 0.31 13.88
CA HIS A 5 -5.49 -0.17 12.75
C HIS A 5 -4.97 0.49 11.48
N VAL A 6 -4.54 -0.34 10.54
CA VAL A 6 -4.07 0.06 9.21
C VAL A 6 -4.91 -0.65 8.16
N SER A 7 -5.21 0.03 7.06
CA SER A 7 -6.03 -0.50 5.98
C SER A 7 -5.66 0.16 4.66
N ASP A 8 -6.00 -0.49 3.54
CA ASP A 8 -6.02 0.10 2.19
C ASP A 8 -4.69 0.76 1.83
N LEU A 9 -3.59 0.01 2.01
CA LEU A 9 -2.25 0.53 1.75
C LEU A 9 -2.03 0.84 0.26
N HIS A 10 -2.63 0.05 -0.63
CA HIS A 10 -2.56 0.18 -2.09
C HIS A 10 -1.17 0.61 -2.58
N LEU A 11 -0.20 -0.30 -2.53
CA LEU A 11 1.13 -0.02 -3.08
C LEU A 11 1.04 0.08 -4.61
N ASP A 12 1.37 1.24 -5.18
CA ASP A 12 1.69 1.36 -6.61
C ASP A 12 3.22 1.22 -6.82
N PRO A 13 3.70 0.05 -7.28
CA PRO A 13 5.12 -0.17 -7.53
C PRO A 13 5.64 0.61 -8.76
N THR A 14 4.76 1.21 -9.55
CA THR A 14 5.12 2.02 -10.74
C THR A 14 5.30 3.50 -10.42
N TYR A 15 4.97 3.94 -9.20
CA TYR A 15 5.06 5.35 -8.84
C TYR A 15 6.49 5.89 -9.00
N HIS A 16 6.67 6.87 -9.87
CA HIS A 16 7.90 7.65 -10.01
C HIS A 16 7.62 9.06 -10.53
N ILE A 17 8.41 10.04 -10.09
CA ILE A 17 8.25 11.43 -10.55
C ILE A 17 8.86 11.56 -11.95
N THR A 18 8.08 12.03 -12.90
CA THR A 18 8.48 12.23 -14.30
C THR A 18 7.79 13.46 -14.89
N ALA A 19 8.34 14.01 -15.98
CA ALA A 19 7.77 15.17 -16.67
C ALA A 19 6.43 14.83 -17.35
N ASP A 20 6.29 13.61 -17.87
CA ASP A 20 5.04 13.11 -18.43
C ASP A 20 4.09 12.66 -17.31
N ARG A 21 3.20 13.57 -16.90
CA ARG A 21 2.31 13.36 -15.75
C ARG A 21 1.33 12.21 -15.92
N THR A 22 1.13 11.70 -17.15
CA THR A 22 0.31 10.50 -17.40
C THR A 22 1.03 9.20 -17.04
N LYS A 23 2.35 9.26 -16.81
CA LYS A 23 3.22 8.10 -16.52
C LYS A 23 3.78 8.09 -15.10
N VAL A 24 3.28 8.97 -14.23
CA VAL A 24 3.73 9.02 -12.84
C VAL A 24 3.39 7.73 -12.10
N CYS A 25 2.18 7.21 -12.32
CA CYS A 25 1.66 6.02 -11.64
C CYS A 25 0.65 5.34 -12.57
N SER A 26 0.58 4.01 -12.53
CA SER A 26 -0.36 3.26 -13.36
C SER A 26 -1.78 3.33 -12.79
N SER A 27 -1.91 3.52 -11.47
CA SER A 27 -3.20 3.66 -10.79
C SER A 27 -4.03 4.87 -11.27
N SER A 28 -3.40 5.91 -11.84
CA SER A 28 -4.12 7.05 -12.42
C SER A 28 -4.82 6.71 -13.75
N LYS A 29 -4.52 5.55 -14.34
CA LYS A 29 -5.12 5.05 -15.60
C LYS A 29 -4.95 6.05 -16.75
N GLY A 30 -3.80 6.73 -16.79
CA GLY A 30 -3.44 7.71 -17.81
C GLY A 30 -3.94 9.12 -17.53
N ALA A 31 -4.61 9.37 -16.40
CA ALA A 31 -4.87 10.72 -15.95
C ALA A 31 -3.56 11.41 -15.55
N ASN A 32 -3.46 12.72 -15.84
CA ASN A 32 -2.32 13.52 -15.40
C ASN A 32 -2.31 13.61 -13.87
N ALA A 33 -1.26 13.11 -13.22
CA ALA A 33 -1.02 13.36 -11.81
C ALA A 33 -1.01 14.89 -11.54
N SER A 34 -1.69 15.31 -10.49
CA SER A 34 -2.02 16.72 -10.25
C SER A 34 -0.79 17.54 -9.84
N ASN A 35 -0.06 17.06 -8.84
CA ASN A 35 1.16 17.65 -8.32
C ASN A 35 2.01 16.56 -7.62
N PRO A 36 2.61 15.64 -8.39
CA PRO A 36 3.26 14.47 -7.83
C PRO A 36 4.47 14.83 -6.99
N GLY A 37 4.48 14.35 -5.75
CA GLY A 37 5.56 14.54 -4.79
C GLY A 37 6.21 13.23 -4.37
N PRO A 38 7.23 13.27 -3.47
CA PRO A 38 7.90 12.06 -3.01
C PRO A 38 7.00 11.11 -2.20
N PHE A 39 5.89 11.62 -1.67
CA PHE A 39 4.92 10.86 -0.86
C PHE A 39 3.60 10.59 -1.58
N GLY A 40 3.51 10.87 -2.88
CA GLY A 40 2.34 10.53 -3.69
C GLY A 40 1.74 11.71 -4.43
N ASP A 41 0.60 11.42 -5.05
CA ASP A 41 -0.32 12.36 -5.69
C ASP A 41 -1.74 11.88 -5.38
N PHE A 42 -2.72 12.78 -5.31
CA PHE A 42 -4.11 12.41 -5.02
C PHE A 42 -4.76 11.54 -6.11
N LEU A 43 -4.19 11.49 -7.32
CA LEU A 43 -4.64 10.61 -8.41
C LEU A 43 -3.86 9.29 -8.48
N CYS A 44 -2.93 9.08 -7.55
CA CYS A 44 -2.12 7.88 -7.47
C CYS A 44 -2.44 7.09 -6.20
N ASP A 45 -2.31 5.77 -6.30
CA ASP A 45 -2.14 4.91 -5.14
C ASP A 45 -0.76 5.13 -4.51
N SER A 46 -0.54 4.56 -3.33
CA SER A 46 0.59 4.89 -2.47
C SER A 46 1.93 4.52 -3.10
N PRO A 47 2.88 5.46 -3.24
CA PRO A 47 4.28 5.09 -3.40
C PRO A 47 4.76 4.36 -2.15
N TYR A 48 5.74 3.49 -2.33
CA TYR A 48 6.30 2.75 -1.21
C TYR A 48 6.84 3.67 -0.09
N GLN A 49 7.37 4.85 -0.46
CA GLN A 49 7.84 5.86 0.48
C GLN A 49 6.74 6.36 1.43
N LEU A 50 5.49 6.48 0.97
CA LEU A 50 4.36 6.87 1.82
C LEU A 50 4.07 5.80 2.88
N ILE A 51 4.00 4.54 2.45
CA ILE A 51 3.75 3.39 3.34
C ILE A 51 4.86 3.27 4.39
N LEU A 52 6.13 3.37 3.97
CA LEU A 52 7.28 3.36 4.88
C LEU A 52 7.22 4.52 5.88
N SER A 53 6.79 5.71 5.45
CA SER A 53 6.69 6.87 6.34
C SER A 53 5.62 6.69 7.42
N ALA A 54 4.50 6.04 7.09
CA ALA A 54 3.44 5.73 8.05
C ALA A 54 3.94 4.73 9.11
N PHE A 55 4.59 3.63 8.69
CA PHE A 55 5.15 2.66 9.63
C PHE A 55 6.31 3.21 10.46
N ALA A 56 7.13 4.09 9.89
CA ALA A 56 8.16 4.81 10.63
C ALA A 56 7.55 5.68 11.73
N PHE A 57 6.52 6.48 11.42
CA PHE A 57 5.81 7.26 12.42
C PHE A 57 5.22 6.39 13.52
N MET A 58 4.54 5.29 13.18
CA MET A 58 3.95 4.38 14.15
C MET A 58 5.00 3.80 15.11
N LYS A 59 6.17 3.40 14.57
CA LYS A 59 7.31 2.91 15.36
C LYS A 59 7.89 4.00 16.27
N ASP A 60 8.06 5.22 15.75
CA ASP A 60 8.71 6.32 16.46
C ASP A 60 7.77 7.08 17.41
N SER A 61 6.47 6.85 17.31
CA SER A 61 5.43 7.46 18.17
C SER A 61 5.59 7.17 19.67
N LYS A 62 6.40 6.16 20.01
CA LYS A 62 6.59 5.63 21.38
C LYS A 62 5.29 5.17 22.06
N GLN A 63 4.20 5.00 21.31
CA GLN A 63 2.97 4.42 21.85
C GLN A 63 3.19 2.94 22.16
N GLN A 64 2.76 2.52 23.35
CA GLN A 64 2.78 1.11 23.74
C GLN A 64 1.50 0.44 23.26
N VAL A 65 1.58 -0.25 22.13
CA VAL A 65 0.49 -1.03 21.56
C VAL A 65 0.65 -2.52 21.83
N SER A 66 -0.46 -3.22 21.98
CA SER A 66 -0.48 -4.66 22.25
C SER A 66 -0.55 -5.51 20.98
N PHE A 67 -1.15 -5.00 19.92
CA PHE A 67 -1.26 -5.65 18.61
C PHE A 67 -1.58 -4.63 17.51
N MET A 68 -1.61 -5.09 16.26
CA MET A 68 -2.09 -4.36 15.08
C MET A 68 -3.20 -5.14 14.38
N ILE A 69 -4.21 -4.44 13.90
CA ILE A 69 -5.16 -4.95 12.90
C ILE A 69 -4.77 -4.38 11.55
N TRP A 70 -4.65 -5.24 10.54
CA TRP A 70 -4.41 -4.83 9.15
C TRP A 70 -5.53 -5.37 8.26
N THR A 71 -6.41 -4.52 7.75
CA THR A 71 -7.61 -4.94 7.02
C THR A 71 -7.44 -5.04 5.49
N GLY A 72 -6.22 -5.22 5.00
CA GLY A 72 -5.95 -5.61 3.62
C GLY A 72 -5.89 -4.46 2.62
N ASP A 73 -6.21 -4.78 1.37
CA ASP A 73 -6.18 -3.93 0.17
C ASP A 73 -4.77 -3.39 -0.15
N SER A 74 -3.91 -4.33 -0.54
CA SER A 74 -2.48 -4.08 -0.81
C SER A 74 -2.17 -3.73 -2.26
N PRO A 75 -2.70 -4.43 -3.29
CA PRO A 75 -2.42 -4.11 -4.69
C PRO A 75 -3.07 -2.79 -5.15
N PRO A 76 -2.52 -2.14 -6.20
CA PRO A 76 -3.05 -0.88 -6.68
C PRO A 76 -4.32 -1.05 -7.55
N HIS A 77 -5.02 0.06 -7.77
CA HIS A 77 -6.15 0.23 -8.64
C HIS A 77 -5.75 0.34 -10.12
N VAL A 78 -5.30 -0.76 -10.70
CA VAL A 78 -4.98 -0.84 -12.14
C VAL A 78 -5.98 -1.75 -12.87
N PRO A 79 -6.09 -1.69 -14.21
CA PRO A 79 -6.88 -2.66 -14.97
C PRO A 79 -6.44 -4.11 -14.67
N VAL A 80 -7.39 -5.05 -14.60
CA VAL A 80 -7.14 -6.48 -14.27
C VAL A 80 -6.01 -7.11 -15.10
N LYS A 81 -5.89 -6.70 -16.36
CA LYS A 81 -4.87 -7.17 -17.32
C LYS A 81 -3.42 -6.74 -16.96
N GLU A 82 -3.27 -5.73 -16.11
CA GLU A 82 -1.98 -5.22 -15.62
C GLU A 82 -1.56 -5.88 -14.30
N LEU A 83 -2.44 -6.69 -13.71
CA LEU A 83 -2.14 -7.55 -12.57
C LEU A 83 -2.11 -9.03 -12.95
N SER A 84 -1.61 -9.85 -12.02
CA SER A 84 -1.69 -11.31 -12.06
C SER A 84 -1.70 -11.84 -10.63
N THR A 85 -2.11 -13.10 -10.44
CA THR A 85 -2.02 -13.77 -9.14
C THR A 85 -0.62 -13.68 -8.53
N LYS A 86 0.44 -13.84 -9.35
CA LYS A 86 1.83 -13.73 -8.89
C LYS A 86 2.17 -12.33 -8.39
N LEU A 87 1.73 -11.29 -9.10
CA LEU A 87 1.99 -9.91 -8.70
C LEU A 87 1.22 -9.54 -7.43
N VAL A 88 -0.05 -9.94 -7.32
CA VAL A 88 -0.86 -9.75 -6.10
C VAL A 88 -0.19 -10.39 -4.88
N ILE A 89 0.20 -11.67 -4.99
CA ILE A 89 0.91 -12.38 -3.91
C ILE A 89 2.24 -11.67 -3.57
N SER A 90 2.98 -11.19 -4.57
CA SER A 90 4.23 -10.47 -4.35
C SER A 90 4.02 -9.16 -3.60
N ILE A 91 2.95 -8.42 -3.88
CA ILE A 91 2.63 -7.16 -3.20
C ILE A 91 2.19 -7.43 -1.76
N ILE A 92 1.30 -8.39 -1.52
CA ILE A 92 0.89 -8.80 -0.16
C ILE A 92 2.11 -9.29 0.63
N GLY A 93 2.99 -10.07 0.00
CA GLY A 93 4.24 -10.54 0.59
C GLY A 93 5.21 -9.40 0.94
N ASN A 94 5.28 -8.36 0.09
CA ASN A 94 6.03 -7.14 0.36
C ASN A 94 5.47 -6.43 1.60
N MET A 95 4.17 -6.10 1.62
CA MET A 95 3.53 -5.44 2.78
C MET A 95 3.69 -6.23 4.07
N SER A 96 3.47 -7.55 4.00
CA SER A 96 3.64 -8.44 5.15
C SER A 96 5.07 -8.43 5.70
N SER A 97 6.07 -8.41 4.81
CA SER A 97 7.49 -8.37 5.21
C SER A 97 7.86 -7.01 5.78
N THR A 98 7.34 -5.93 5.20
CA THR A 98 7.55 -4.56 5.67
C THR A 98 7.00 -4.36 7.07
N ILE A 99 5.76 -4.78 7.33
CA ILE A 99 5.17 -4.72 8.68
C ILE A 99 6.02 -5.52 9.68
N ARG A 100 6.43 -6.75 9.33
CA ARG A 100 7.29 -7.58 10.19
C ARG A 100 8.66 -6.94 10.46
N ASN A 101 9.24 -6.26 9.49
CA ASN A 101 10.53 -5.58 9.66
C ASN A 101 10.42 -4.34 10.58
N PHE A 102 9.30 -3.62 10.52
CA PHE A 102 9.07 -2.48 11.43
C PHE A 102 8.69 -2.93 12.85
N PHE A 103 7.91 -4.00 12.96
CA PHE A 103 7.33 -4.47 14.22
C PHE A 103 7.57 -5.98 14.43
N PRO A 104 8.82 -6.41 14.66
CA PRO A 104 9.16 -7.84 14.73
C PRO A 104 8.47 -8.59 15.88
N ASP A 105 8.18 -7.90 16.98
CA ASP A 105 7.60 -8.48 18.20
C ASP A 105 6.10 -8.20 18.36
N LEU A 106 5.49 -7.45 17.43
CA LEU A 106 4.08 -7.06 17.52
C LEU A 106 3.20 -8.11 16.84
N GLN A 107 2.19 -8.61 17.55
CA GLN A 107 1.18 -9.48 16.93
C GLN A 107 0.33 -8.68 15.93
N VAL A 108 0.19 -9.20 14.71
CA VAL A 108 -0.61 -8.60 13.64
C VAL A 108 -1.75 -9.54 13.28
N PHE A 109 -2.97 -9.02 13.22
CA PHE A 109 -4.17 -9.73 12.77
C PHE A 109 -4.58 -9.20 11.38
N PRO A 110 -4.14 -9.86 10.29
CA PRO A 110 -4.50 -9.43 8.95
C PRO A 110 -5.88 -9.96 8.53
N ALA A 111 -6.56 -9.20 7.68
CA ALA A 111 -7.68 -9.64 6.85
C ALA A 111 -7.38 -9.31 5.39
N LEU A 112 -7.92 -10.11 4.46
CA LEU A 112 -7.80 -9.85 3.03
C LEU A 112 -8.91 -8.88 2.58
N GLY A 113 -8.53 -7.87 1.80
CA GLY A 113 -9.46 -6.99 1.10
C GLY A 113 -9.81 -7.52 -0.30
N ASN A 114 -10.68 -6.81 -1.03
CA ASN A 114 -11.14 -7.24 -2.36
C ASN A 114 -10.07 -7.08 -3.46
N HIS A 115 -9.06 -6.23 -3.26
CA HIS A 115 -7.90 -6.11 -4.14
C HIS A 115 -6.82 -7.15 -3.87
N ASP A 116 -6.86 -7.84 -2.71
CA ASP A 116 -5.90 -8.91 -2.35
C ASP A 116 -6.21 -10.25 -3.05
N TYR A 117 -6.81 -10.21 -4.24
CA TYR A 117 -7.13 -11.36 -5.07
C TYR A 117 -6.99 -11.02 -6.56
N TRP A 118 -6.78 -12.03 -7.41
CA TRP A 118 -6.80 -11.86 -8.86
C TRP A 118 -7.72 -12.89 -9.53
N PRO A 119 -8.66 -12.46 -10.39
CA PRO A 119 -8.99 -11.06 -10.68
C PRO A 119 -9.64 -10.37 -9.46
N GLN A 120 -9.40 -9.07 -9.28
CA GLN A 120 -10.04 -8.30 -8.21
C GLN A 120 -11.57 -8.31 -8.38
N VAL A 121 -12.31 -8.36 -7.27
CA VAL A 121 -13.77 -8.30 -7.30
C VAL A 121 -14.20 -6.85 -7.55
N LYS A 122 -15.03 -6.61 -8.57
CA LYS A 122 -15.64 -5.30 -8.80
C LYS A 122 -16.66 -5.03 -7.70
N GLN A 123 -16.51 -3.92 -6.98
CA GLN A 123 -17.62 -3.27 -6.28
C GLN A 123 -18.28 -2.25 -7.21
#